data_AF-A0A3N6FCL3-F1
#
_entry.id   AF-A0A3N6FCL3-F1
#
_cell.length_a   1.000
_cell.length_b   1.000
_cell.length_c   1.000
_cell.angle_alpha   90.00
_cell.angle_beta   90.00
_cell.angle_gamma   90.00
#
_symmetry.space_group_name_H-M   'P 1'
#
loop_
_entity.id
_entity.type
_entity.pdbx_description
1 polymer ?
#
loop_
_entity_poly.entity_id
_entity_poly.type
_entity_poly.pdbx_seq_one_letter_code
_entity_poly.pdbx_strand_id
1 'polypeptide(L)' 'MGVEEECFLVGPRTREVVPYGDEVAAQAAEEPGDLVSRKLGRYQVETKTPPCGTFGELHGELRRLRT' A
#
# COMPACT_ATOMS: atom_id res chain seq x y z
N MET A 1 -4.53 -17.48 -2.24
CA MET A 1 -5.28 -16.37 -1.61
C MET A 1 -4.50 -15.09 -1.84
N GLY A 2 -5.16 -14.00 -2.24
CA GLY A 2 -4.56 -12.66 -2.32
C GLY A 2 -5.35 -11.70 -1.44
N VAL A 3 -4.69 -10.64 -0.96
CA VAL A 3 -5.30 -9.61 -0.12
C VAL A 3 -4.98 -8.23 -0.69
N GLU A 4 -5.97 -7.35 -0.62
CA GLU A 4 -5.82 -5.92 -0.86
C GLU A 4 -6.01 -5.18 0.48
N GLU A 5 -5.16 -4.21 0.78
CA GLU A 5 -5.27 -3.33 1.94
C GLU A 5 -5.34 -1.87 1.49
N GLU A 6 -6.42 -1.19 1.85
CA GLU A 6 -6.61 0.23 1.57
C GLU A 6 -6.37 1.06 2.84
N CYS A 7 -5.39 1.95 2.79
CA CYS A 7 -4.95 2.74 3.95
C CYS A 7 -5.06 4.24 3.68
N PHE A 8 -5.52 5.00 4.67
CA PHE A 8 -5.37 6.46 4.65
C PHE A 8 -3.93 6.86 4.90
N LEU A 9 -3.46 7.86 4.15
CA LEU A 9 -2.19 8.51 4.43
C LEU A 9 -2.36 9.50 5.58
N VAL A 10 -1.52 9.38 6.60
CA VAL A 10 -1.57 10.21 7.80
C VAL A 10 -0.26 10.97 7.95
N GLY A 11 -0.35 12.29 8.12
CA GLY A 11 0.81 13.13 8.37
C GLY A 11 1.47 12.76 9.70
N PRO A 12 2.77 12.42 9.75
CA PRO A 12 3.41 11.91 10.97
C PRO A 12 3.48 12.95 12.10
N ARG A 13 3.41 14.24 11.74
CA ARG A 13 3.42 15.36 12.69
C ARG A 13 2.02 15.81 13.10
N THR A 14 1.10 15.90 12.15
CA THR A 14 -0.25 16.44 12.37
C THR A 14 -1.25 15.39 12.83
N ARG A 15 -0.99 14.11 12.50
CA ARG A 15 -1.93 12.98 12.63
C ARG A 15 -3.23 13.18 11.87
N GLU A 16 -3.24 14.09 10.90
CA GLU A 16 -4.37 14.33 10.00
C GLU A 16 -4.22 13.51 8.73
N VAL A 17 -5.34 13.22 8.08
CA VAL A 17 -5.37 12.56 6.77
C VAL A 17 -4.87 13.54 5.70
N VAL A 18 -3.90 13.12 4.89
CA VAL A 18 -3.18 13.99 3.95
C VAL A 18 -3.34 13.53 2.49
N PRO A 19 -3.43 14.46 1.52
CA PRO A 19 -3.76 14.13 0.13
C PRO A 19 -2.52 13.73 -0.71
N TYR A 20 -1.61 12.93 -0.17
CA TYR A 20 -0.34 12.57 -0.84
C TYR A 20 -0.37 11.23 -1.59
N GLY A 21 -1.55 10.76 -2.00
CA GLY A 21 -1.75 9.43 -2.60
C GLY A 21 -1.01 9.27 -3.94
N ASP A 22 -0.96 10.33 -4.75
CA ASP A 22 -0.26 10.30 -6.03
C ASP A 22 1.27 10.24 -5.82
N GLU A 23 1.80 10.97 -4.84
CA GLU A 23 3.22 11.00 -4.52
C GLU A 23 3.69 9.65 -3.94
N VAL A 24 2.92 9.05 -3.03
CA VAL A 24 3.25 7.73 -2.49
C VAL A 24 3.21 6.67 -3.58
N ALA A 25 2.20 6.69 -4.46
CA ALA A 25 2.12 5.74 -5.58
C ALA A 25 3.27 5.92 -6.57
N ALA A 26 3.67 7.17 -6.86
CA ALA A 26 4.81 7.46 -7.73
C ALA A 26 6.13 6.96 -7.12
N GLN A 27 6.33 7.14 -5.81
CA GLN A 27 7.52 6.63 -5.12
C GLN A 27 7.55 5.09 -5.11
N ALA A 28 6.41 4.45 -4.89
CA ALA A 28 6.31 2.99 -4.85
C ALA A 28 6.44 2.32 -6.23
N ALA A 29 6.34 3.09 -7.32
CA ALA A 29 6.49 2.57 -8.68
C ALA A 29 7.92 2.05 -8.98
N GLU A 30 8.94 2.52 -8.25
CA GLU A 30 10.31 2.00 -8.38
C GLU A 30 10.44 0.61 -7.76
N GLU A 31 9.93 0.45 -6.53
CA GLU A 31 9.78 -0.82 -5.83
C GLU A 31 8.72 -0.61 -4.73
N PRO A 32 7.68 -1.46 -4.61
CA PRO A 32 7.47 -2.78 -5.23
C PRO A 32 6.74 -2.75 -6.60
N GLY A 33 6.66 -1.59 -7.28
CA GLY A 33 6.04 -1.47 -8.58
C GLY A 33 4.52 -1.31 -8.51
N ASP A 34 3.79 -2.01 -9.37
CA ASP A 34 2.33 -1.88 -9.50
C ASP A 34 1.51 -2.52 -8.36
N LEU A 35 2.20 -3.16 -7.40
CA LEU A 35 1.62 -3.74 -6.19
C LEU A 35 1.19 -2.68 -5.17
N VAL A 36 1.62 -1.43 -5.35
CA VAL A 36 1.13 -0.28 -4.61
C VAL A 36 0.53 0.70 -5.61
N SER A 37 -0.68 1.16 -5.34
CA SER A 37 -1.36 2.11 -6.22
C SER A 37 -2.19 3.10 -5.43
N ARG A 38 -2.53 4.22 -6.05
CA ARG A 38 -3.52 5.14 -5.47
C ARG A 38 -4.90 4.50 -5.55
N LYS A 39 -5.64 4.56 -4.44
CA LYS A 39 -7.06 4.20 -4.41
C LYS A 39 -7.93 5.44 -4.23
N LEU A 40 -9.20 5.34 -4.63
CA LEU A 40 -10.24 6.39 -4.69
C LEU A 40 -9.86 7.73 -4.01
N GLY A 41 -9.65 8.77 -4.83
CA GLY A 41 -9.20 10.08 -4.33
C GLY A 41 -7.70 10.16 -4.07
N ARG A 42 -7.24 11.21 -3.37
CA ARG A 42 -5.81 11.49 -3.12
C ARG A 42 -5.35 11.10 -1.71
N TYR A 43 -6.24 10.55 -0.89
CA TYR A 43 -6.00 10.34 0.54
C TYR A 43 -5.68 8.88 0.90
N GLN A 44 -5.86 7.95 -0.05
CA GLN A 44 -5.68 6.53 0.18
C GLN A 44 -4.69 5.92 -0.80
N VAL A 45 -3.97 4.92 -0.31
CA VAL A 45 -3.18 4.00 -1.11
C VAL A 45 -3.68 2.58 -0.88
N GLU A 46 -3.60 1.78 -1.92
CA GLU A 46 -3.86 0.36 -1.88
C GLU A 46 -2.54 -0.38 -2.02
N THR A 47 -2.35 -1.40 -1.20
CA THR A 47 -1.36 -2.46 -1.44
C THR A 47 -2.10 -3.73 -1.82
N LYS A 48 -1.54 -4.51 -2.75
CA LYS A 48 -2.10 -5.80 -3.16
C LYS A 48 -1.01 -6.87 -3.19
N THR A 49 -1.26 -7.98 -2.52
CA THR A 49 -0.33 -9.12 -2.57
C THR A 49 -0.50 -9.88 -3.88
N PRO A 50 0.55 -10.53 -4.41
CA PRO A 50 0.35 -11.60 -5.37
C PRO A 50 -0.50 -12.74 -4.74
N PRO A 51 -1.06 -13.65 -5.56
CA PRO A 51 -1.68 -14.86 -5.03
C PRO A 51 -0.67 -15.71 -4.25
N CYS A 52 -0.97 -16.00 -2.98
CA CYS A 52 -0.17 -16.85 -2.11
C CYS A 52 -0.80 -18.25 -1.95
N GLY A 53 0.04 -19.29 -1.87
CA GLY A 53 -0.37 -20.68 -1.60
C GLY A 53 -0.52 -20.99 -0.11
N THR A 54 0.16 -20.24 0.76
CA THR A 54 0.10 -20.44 2.23
C THR A 54 -0.14 -19.13 2.98
N PHE A 55 -0.57 -19.24 4.25
CA PHE A 55 -0.66 -18.08 5.15
C PHE A 55 0.72 -17.47 5.48
N GLY A 56 1.77 -18.29 5.51
CA GLY A 56 3.13 -17.80 5.74
C GLY A 56 3.63 -16.91 4.60
N GLU A 57 3.38 -17.33 3.35
CA GLU A 57 3.66 -16.51 2.16
C GLU A 57 2.85 -15.22 2.17
N LEU A 58 1.55 -15.29 2.48
CA LEU A 58 0.71 -14.10 2.59
C LEU A 58 1.23 -13.13 3.65
N HIS A 59 1.61 -13.63 4.83
CA HIS A 59 2.18 -12.80 5.88
C HIS A 59 3.50 -12.13 5.46
N GLY A 60 4.34 -12.84 4.70
CA GLY A 60 5.57 -12.30 4.13
C GLY A 60 5.30 -11.14 3.17
N GLU A 61 4.37 -11.31 2.23
CA GLU A 61 4.00 -10.26 1.28
C GLU A 61 3.40 -9.03 1.97
N LEU A 62 2.49 -9.23 2.94
CA LEU A 62 1.92 -8.12 3.71
C LEU A 62 2.99 -7.33 4.48
N ARG A 63 4.02 -7.99 5.02
CA ARG A 63 5.13 -7.27 5.67
C ARG A 63 5.98 -6.52 4.66
N ARG A 64 6.30 -7.14 3.52
CA ARG A 64 7.10 -6.53 2.46
C ARG A 64 6.46 -5.25 1.94
N LEU A 65 5.15 -5.26 1.68
CA LEU A 65 4.43 -4.11 1.12
C LEU A 65 4.17 -2.96 2.11
N ARG A 66 4.47 -3.14 3.40
CA ARG A 66 4.30 -2.12 4.45
C ARG A 66 5.60 -1.46 4.89
N THR A 67 6.74 -1.86 4.32
CA THR A 67 8.08 -1.37 4.69
C THR A 67 8.61 -0.44 3.61
#